data_AF-A0A651HIX8-F1
#
_entry.id   AF-A0A651HIX8-F1
#
_cell.length_a   1.000
_cell.length_b   1.000
_cell.length_c   1.000
_cell.angle_alpha   90.00
_cell.angle_beta   90.00
_cell.angle_gamma   90.00
#
_symmetry.space_group_name_H-M   'P 1'
#
loop_
_entity.id
_entity.type
_entity.pdbx_description
1 polymer ?
#
loop_
_entity_poly.entity_id
_entity_poly.type
_entity_poly.pdbx_seq_one_letter_code
_entity_poly.pdbx_strand_id
1 'polypeptide(L)'
;MPAAESEGPQRSPRDHRIEEMEDVCMKQNLVGGSIRDLVQGGLAALLLLGALAPAAEARQVQTESEISGFTEFTSYDGMMDYLARIQAGSTEMRLGTYGSTHEGRELPYAIFSRPAVTQPWEAWALGRPILVLAAGVHGPERTLRESVLLLIRDLATPGTPMNQVLDDLTLVVVPQINPDGFSAPDGPVRGNLWRLDLNRDYMKLEQPEIQGYVQNIILNWAPHLFIDGHNGGSFPYNLNYQCPSHAEPNPGIDALCDAEIFPAIDRKLEAQEYRSWYYARGNETRWDVGGTDPRIGRNYGGFANTVGILFESPSSQPLPDGVRSGLLGYEAVVEWARDNPDLLMETVRAARIEAVELGSAPRGDVAIRTEYEPEDRTVQYLIGVGEGDDREIRTITSDSLMKKPVATLTRPRPWAYVIPRDAEGAVELLRRHRVTVEQLQEDTAMDVEAYTIGDITYERAYNHAASTVVHVEGTVNRRLTLPKGTYLVRTGQMQGRVAAHLLEAESTDGVVYWNRMDAWLPKPEVAAYRSGEGEAPLYPIYRLMAPTPLSTRLLP
;
A
#
# COMPACT_ATOMS: atom_id res chain seq x y z
N MET A 1 -3.64 21.15 70.13
CA MET A 1 -4.04 22.53 70.47
C MET A 1 -3.29 23.48 69.57
N PRO A 2 -3.96 24.42 68.87
CA PRO A 2 -5.37 24.48 68.45
C PRO A 2 -5.50 24.37 66.90
N ALA A 3 -6.54 23.86 66.23
CA ALA A 3 -8.00 23.68 66.41
C ALA A 3 -8.88 24.92 66.16
N ALA A 4 -9.85 24.74 65.23
CA ALA A 4 -11.21 25.32 65.08
C ALA A 4 -11.47 25.81 63.63
N GLU A 5 -12.30 25.14 62.79
CA GLU A 5 -13.80 25.16 62.72
C GLU A 5 -14.35 26.52 62.25
N SER A 6 -15.37 26.69 61.40
CA SER A 6 -16.38 25.84 60.73
C SER A 6 -17.23 26.74 59.79
N GLU A 7 -18.18 26.11 59.07
CA GLU A 7 -19.42 26.69 58.46
C GLU A 7 -19.42 27.13 56.98
N GLY A 8 -20.07 26.33 56.13
CA GLY A 8 -21.05 26.87 55.16
C GLY A 8 -22.44 26.88 55.83
N PRO A 9 -23.58 26.99 55.11
CA PRO A 9 -23.85 27.26 53.69
C PRO A 9 -24.85 28.44 53.52
N GLN A 10 -25.22 28.85 52.29
CA GLN A 10 -26.62 29.24 51.97
C GLN A 10 -26.86 29.59 50.49
N ARG A 11 -27.93 28.99 49.96
CA ARG A 11 -28.62 29.31 48.70
C ARG A 11 -29.88 30.15 48.99
N SER A 12 -30.43 30.73 47.91
CA SER A 12 -31.79 31.27 47.70
C SER A 12 -31.99 32.76 48.02
N PRO A 13 -33.05 33.47 47.53
CA PRO A 13 -34.32 33.01 46.93
C PRO A 13 -34.64 33.64 45.54
N ARG A 14 -35.42 32.98 44.65
CA ARG A 14 -36.91 33.05 44.46
C ARG A 14 -37.44 34.50 44.43
N ASP A 15 -38.26 34.94 43.48
CA ASP A 15 -39.63 34.48 43.20
C ASP A 15 -40.13 35.29 41.97
N HIS A 16 -40.90 34.76 41.00
CA HIS A 16 -42.36 34.64 41.05
C HIS A 16 -42.84 33.86 39.77
N ARG A 17 -43.60 32.75 39.88
CA ARG A 17 -45.07 32.62 40.09
C ARG A 17 -45.84 32.71 38.73
N ILE A 18 -46.77 31.85 38.28
CA ILE A 18 -47.87 31.08 38.92
C ILE A 18 -48.46 29.98 37.98
N GLU A 19 -48.88 28.85 38.58
CA GLU A 19 -49.93 27.79 38.31
C GLU A 19 -50.03 27.09 36.92
N GLU A 20 -50.00 25.75 36.79
CA GLU A 20 -50.86 24.64 37.33
C GLU A 20 -52.32 24.62 36.84
N MET A 21 -52.72 23.55 36.12
CA MET A 21 -53.83 22.67 36.54
C MET A 21 -54.01 21.44 35.63
N GLU A 22 -54.20 20.31 36.29
CA GLU A 22 -54.51 18.97 35.77
C GLU A 22 -55.99 18.76 35.42
N ASP A 23 -56.22 17.82 34.50
CA ASP A 23 -57.28 16.79 34.42
C ASP A 23 -58.80 17.10 34.49
N VAL A 24 -59.53 16.10 33.97
CA VAL A 24 -60.92 15.66 34.28
C VAL A 24 -61.98 15.82 33.17
N CYS A 25 -62.21 14.69 32.48
CA CYS A 25 -63.47 13.95 32.33
C CYS A 25 -64.72 14.56 31.63
N MET A 26 -65.32 13.73 30.75
CA MET A 26 -66.77 13.39 30.63
C MET A 26 -67.32 13.39 29.18
N LYS A 27 -67.53 12.16 28.69
CA LYS A 27 -68.82 11.58 28.24
C LYS A 27 -69.57 12.09 26.99
N GLN A 28 -70.06 11.06 26.26
CA GLN A 28 -71.29 10.94 25.43
C GLN A 28 -71.17 11.37 23.94
N ASN A 29 -71.66 10.64 22.92
CA ASN A 29 -72.61 9.51 22.83
C ASN A 29 -72.46 8.75 21.49
N LEU A 30 -72.67 7.42 21.53
CA LEU A 30 -73.51 6.51 20.70
C LEU A 30 -73.68 6.87 19.19
N VAL A 31 -73.50 5.96 18.23
CA VAL A 31 -74.26 4.73 17.85
C VAL A 31 -73.35 3.94 16.89
N GLY A 32 -73.25 2.61 16.80
CA GLY A 32 -74.05 1.46 17.23
C GLY A 32 -74.00 0.42 16.10
N GLY A 33 -73.70 -0.86 16.39
CA GLY A 33 -73.86 -1.95 15.42
C GLY A 33 -72.83 -3.07 15.48
N SER A 34 -72.90 -3.92 16.51
CA SER A 34 -72.39 -5.29 16.48
C SER A 34 -73.53 -6.21 16.06
N ILE A 35 -73.30 -7.13 15.13
CA ILE A 35 -74.05 -8.39 15.07
C ILE A 35 -73.07 -9.53 14.79
N ARG A 36 -72.96 -10.41 15.78
CA ARG A 36 -72.46 -11.78 15.68
C ARG A 36 -73.64 -12.71 15.37
N ASP A 37 -73.29 -13.79 14.67
CA ASP A 37 -73.88 -15.14 14.69
C ASP A 37 -74.84 -15.59 13.55
N LEU A 38 -74.30 -16.57 12.82
CA LEU A 38 -74.87 -17.91 12.55
C LEU A 38 -75.61 -18.19 11.22
N VAL A 39 -75.01 -19.06 10.39
CA VAL A 39 -75.52 -20.39 9.93
C VAL A 39 -75.22 -20.71 8.44
N GLN A 40 -74.52 -21.85 8.28
CA GLN A 40 -74.50 -22.83 7.17
C GLN A 40 -73.88 -22.51 5.81
N GLY A 41 -72.84 -23.32 5.51
CA GLY A 41 -72.99 -24.35 4.46
C GLY A 41 -72.19 -24.10 3.19
N GLY A 42 -71.07 -24.80 3.02
CA GLY A 42 -70.38 -24.84 1.74
C GLY A 42 -68.98 -25.42 1.81
N LEU A 43 -68.90 -26.75 1.86
CA LEU A 43 -67.70 -27.51 1.49
C LEU A 43 -67.21 -27.05 0.10
N ALA A 44 -66.01 -26.50 0.00
CA ALA A 44 -65.24 -26.52 -1.23
C ALA A 44 -63.76 -26.63 -0.85
N ALA A 45 -63.25 -27.85 -0.95
CA ALA A 45 -61.85 -28.18 -0.81
C ALA A 45 -61.04 -27.42 -1.87
N LEU A 46 -60.27 -26.41 -1.45
CA LEU A 46 -59.04 -26.05 -2.14
C LEU A 46 -57.88 -26.61 -1.32
N LEU A 47 -57.45 -27.80 -1.74
CA LEU A 47 -56.08 -28.26 -1.56
C LEU A 47 -55.18 -27.19 -2.19
N LEU A 48 -54.66 -26.26 -1.38
CA LEU A 48 -53.43 -25.57 -1.73
C LEU A 48 -52.34 -26.66 -1.75
N LEU A 49 -52.04 -27.17 -2.94
CA LEU A 49 -50.71 -27.69 -3.23
C LEU A 49 -49.75 -26.53 -2.93
N GLY A 50 -49.16 -26.55 -1.74
CA GLY A 50 -47.89 -25.90 -1.50
C GLY A 50 -46.90 -26.53 -2.46
N ALA A 51 -46.73 -25.89 -3.63
CA ALA A 51 -45.55 -26.10 -4.43
C ALA A 51 -44.38 -25.69 -3.52
N LEU A 52 -43.72 -26.70 -2.94
CA LEU A 52 -42.32 -26.62 -2.60
C LEU A 52 -41.60 -26.30 -3.90
N ALA A 53 -41.55 -25.01 -4.25
CA ALA A 53 -40.51 -24.53 -5.12
C ALA A 53 -39.21 -24.98 -4.44
N PRO A 54 -38.30 -25.69 -5.12
CA PRO A 54 -36.97 -25.84 -4.58
C PRO A 54 -36.50 -24.41 -4.31
N ALA A 55 -36.03 -24.16 -3.08
CA ALA A 55 -35.27 -22.96 -2.81
C ALA A 55 -34.21 -22.94 -3.91
N ALA A 56 -34.31 -21.97 -4.82
CA ALA A 56 -33.24 -21.74 -5.76
C ALA A 56 -32.05 -21.41 -4.87
N GLU A 57 -31.16 -22.38 -4.65
CA GLU A 57 -29.80 -22.09 -4.23
C GLU A 57 -29.35 -21.00 -5.18
N ALA A 58 -29.16 -19.78 -4.65
CA ALA A 58 -28.70 -18.67 -5.45
C ALA A 58 -27.38 -19.14 -6.06
N ARG A 59 -27.39 -19.43 -7.36
CA ARG A 59 -26.23 -20.01 -8.03
C ARG A 59 -25.09 -19.01 -7.85
N GLN A 60 -24.06 -19.44 -7.12
CA GLN A 60 -22.95 -18.59 -6.73
C GLN A 60 -22.36 -17.93 -7.98
N VAL A 61 -22.09 -16.63 -7.93
CA VAL A 61 -21.52 -15.90 -9.07
C VAL A 61 -20.13 -16.47 -9.33
N GLN A 62 -19.92 -17.00 -10.55
CA GLN A 62 -18.65 -17.59 -10.97
C GLN A 62 -17.90 -16.64 -11.91
N THR A 63 -16.57 -16.66 -11.83
CA THR A 63 -15.71 -15.97 -12.80
C THR A 63 -15.71 -16.71 -14.14
N GLU A 64 -15.28 -16.07 -15.24
CA GLU A 64 -15.12 -16.75 -16.53
C GLU A 64 -14.07 -17.87 -16.43
N SER A 65 -13.03 -17.65 -15.61
CA SER A 65 -12.04 -18.68 -15.33
C SER A 65 -12.67 -19.91 -14.69
N GLU A 66 -13.51 -19.74 -13.66
CA GLU A 66 -14.23 -20.87 -13.05
C GLU A 66 -15.18 -21.57 -14.04
N ILE A 67 -15.90 -20.81 -14.86
CA ILE A 67 -16.84 -21.35 -15.86
C ILE A 67 -16.10 -22.21 -16.89
N SER A 68 -14.91 -21.79 -17.30
CA SER A 68 -14.05 -22.53 -18.23
C SER A 68 -13.32 -23.74 -17.60
N GLY A 69 -13.47 -23.95 -16.29
CA GLY A 69 -12.70 -24.96 -15.56
C GLY A 69 -11.21 -24.60 -15.45
N PHE A 70 -10.88 -23.31 -15.31
CA PHE A 70 -9.53 -22.75 -15.27
C PHE A 70 -8.70 -23.04 -16.53
N THR A 71 -9.34 -23.02 -17.70
CA THR A 71 -8.65 -23.11 -19.00
C THR A 71 -8.45 -21.73 -19.64
N GLU A 72 -9.27 -20.75 -19.23
CA GLU A 72 -9.18 -19.35 -19.64
C GLU A 72 -9.06 -18.44 -18.40
N PHE A 73 -8.54 -17.23 -18.59
CA PHE A 73 -8.54 -16.19 -17.56
C PHE A 73 -9.78 -15.31 -17.69
N THR A 74 -10.22 -14.71 -16.58
CA THR A 74 -11.35 -13.78 -16.60
C THR A 74 -10.95 -12.50 -17.33
N SER A 75 -11.65 -12.13 -18.40
CA SER A 75 -11.41 -10.90 -19.16
C SER A 75 -11.59 -9.64 -18.29
N TYR A 76 -11.18 -8.48 -18.80
CA TYR A 76 -11.41 -7.21 -18.10
C TYR A 76 -12.91 -6.92 -17.98
N ASP A 77 -13.65 -7.05 -19.08
CA ASP A 77 -15.10 -6.83 -19.09
C ASP A 77 -15.84 -7.87 -18.23
N GLY A 78 -15.42 -9.13 -18.31
CA GLY A 78 -15.95 -10.21 -17.46
C GLY A 78 -15.69 -9.97 -15.98
N MET A 79 -14.52 -9.40 -15.62
CA MET A 79 -14.25 -8.96 -14.25
C MET A 79 -15.18 -7.82 -13.84
N MET A 80 -15.38 -6.81 -14.68
CA MET A 80 -16.26 -5.68 -14.34
C MET A 80 -17.72 -6.16 -14.14
N ASP A 81 -18.24 -7.04 -14.99
CA ASP A 81 -19.55 -7.67 -14.81
C ASP A 81 -19.62 -8.50 -13.52
N TYR A 82 -18.59 -9.31 -13.26
CA TYR A 82 -18.48 -10.12 -12.05
C TYR A 82 -18.54 -9.26 -10.78
N LEU A 83 -17.76 -8.18 -10.71
CA LEU A 83 -17.75 -7.25 -9.58
C LEU A 83 -19.10 -6.55 -9.41
N ALA A 84 -19.75 -6.12 -10.50
CA ALA A 84 -21.07 -5.50 -10.46
C ALA A 84 -22.15 -6.46 -9.95
N ARG A 85 -22.10 -7.74 -10.35
CA ARG A 85 -23.04 -8.78 -9.90
C ARG A 85 -22.86 -9.14 -8.43
N ILE A 86 -21.62 -9.22 -7.95
CA ILE A 86 -21.36 -9.41 -6.52
C ILE A 86 -21.90 -8.22 -5.72
N GLN A 87 -21.62 -7.00 -6.17
CA GLN A 87 -22.10 -5.79 -5.50
C GLN A 87 -23.63 -5.71 -5.44
N ALA A 88 -24.32 -6.10 -6.52
CA ALA A 88 -25.78 -6.14 -6.54
C ALA A 88 -26.38 -7.15 -5.54
N GLY A 89 -25.62 -8.17 -5.14
CA GLY A 89 -26.03 -9.21 -4.21
C GLY A 89 -25.54 -9.04 -2.77
N SER A 90 -24.72 -8.03 -2.47
CA SER A 90 -24.09 -7.84 -1.16
C SER A 90 -24.24 -6.41 -0.65
N THR A 91 -24.57 -6.25 0.63
CA THR A 91 -24.56 -4.95 1.31
C THR A 91 -23.22 -4.61 1.94
N GLU A 92 -22.26 -5.54 1.88
CA GLU A 92 -20.98 -5.45 2.58
C GLU A 92 -19.83 -5.09 1.66
N MET A 93 -20.09 -5.11 0.35
CA MET A 93 -19.18 -4.64 -0.67
C MET A 93 -19.52 -3.18 -1.04
N ARG A 94 -18.49 -2.39 -1.33
CA ARG A 94 -18.63 -1.12 -2.04
C ARG A 94 -17.63 -1.06 -3.18
N LEU A 95 -18.14 -1.09 -4.41
CA LEU A 95 -17.33 -0.90 -5.61
C LEU A 95 -17.08 0.59 -5.89
N GLY A 96 -15.85 0.94 -6.25
CA GLY A 96 -15.45 2.26 -6.69
C GLY A 96 -14.31 2.21 -7.69
N THR A 97 -13.86 3.37 -8.17
CA THR A 97 -12.71 3.50 -9.08
C THR A 97 -11.67 4.44 -8.49
N TYR A 98 -10.39 4.14 -8.70
CA TYR A 98 -9.26 4.93 -8.19
C TYR A 98 -8.51 5.70 -9.27
N GLY A 99 -8.99 5.61 -10.51
CA GLY A 99 -8.44 6.30 -11.67
C GLY A 99 -8.90 5.64 -12.97
N SER A 100 -8.26 6.04 -14.06
CA SER A 100 -8.39 5.42 -15.36
C SER A 100 -7.01 5.20 -15.96
N THR A 101 -6.86 4.17 -16.78
CA THR A 101 -5.68 4.00 -17.62
C THR A 101 -5.64 5.05 -18.73
N HIS A 102 -4.57 5.04 -19.52
CA HIS A 102 -4.52 5.93 -20.67
C HIS A 102 -5.48 5.54 -21.80
N GLU A 103 -5.83 4.25 -21.95
CA GLU A 103 -6.91 3.82 -22.86
C GLU A 103 -8.31 4.14 -22.31
N GLY A 104 -8.40 4.77 -21.13
CA GLY A 104 -9.66 5.13 -20.49
C GLY A 104 -10.36 3.97 -19.80
N ARG A 105 -9.68 2.83 -19.57
CA ARG A 105 -10.24 1.73 -18.76
C ARG A 105 -10.32 2.16 -17.31
N GLU A 106 -11.45 1.93 -16.67
CA GLU A 106 -11.61 2.17 -15.24
C GLU A 106 -10.70 1.26 -14.43
N LEU A 107 -10.14 1.80 -13.36
CA LEU A 107 -9.32 1.07 -12.40
C LEU A 107 -10.16 0.80 -11.14
N PRO A 108 -10.75 -0.40 -10.99
CA PRO A 108 -11.70 -0.69 -9.92
C PRO A 108 -11.02 -1.02 -8.60
N TYR A 109 -11.71 -0.74 -7.51
CA TYR A 109 -11.42 -1.29 -6.18
C TYR A 109 -12.72 -1.57 -5.43
N ALA A 110 -12.69 -2.52 -4.48
CA ALA A 110 -13.82 -2.88 -3.65
C ALA A 110 -13.48 -2.74 -2.16
N ILE A 111 -14.41 -2.19 -1.37
CA ILE A 111 -14.28 -2.06 0.09
C ILE A 111 -15.16 -3.12 0.75
N PHE A 112 -14.63 -3.79 1.77
CA PHE A 112 -15.38 -4.69 2.62
C PHE A 112 -15.20 -4.33 4.09
N SER A 113 -16.31 -4.16 4.80
CA SER A 113 -16.31 -3.66 6.17
C SER A 113 -17.70 -3.80 6.80
N ARG A 114 -17.76 -4.26 8.06
CA ARG A 114 -18.93 -4.10 8.96
C ARG A 114 -18.56 -3.24 10.17
N PRO A 115 -19.20 -2.09 10.40
CA PRO A 115 -20.19 -1.44 9.53
C PRO A 115 -19.60 -1.04 8.17
N ALA A 116 -20.48 -0.79 7.20
CA ALA A 116 -20.08 -0.39 5.86
C ALA A 116 -19.25 0.90 5.88
N VAL A 117 -18.17 0.91 5.10
CA VAL A 117 -17.27 2.06 4.92
C VAL A 117 -17.33 2.51 3.47
N THR A 118 -17.38 3.82 3.28
CA THR A 118 -17.42 4.49 1.98
C THR A 118 -16.23 5.42 1.74
N GLN A 119 -15.55 5.84 2.80
CA GLN A 119 -14.41 6.76 2.76
C GLN A 119 -13.30 6.32 3.73
N PRO A 120 -12.02 6.64 3.45
CA PRO A 120 -10.91 6.25 4.31
C PRO A 120 -11.04 6.69 5.77
N TRP A 121 -11.51 7.91 6.02
CA TRP A 121 -11.62 8.44 7.39
C TRP A 121 -12.61 7.64 8.26
N GLU A 122 -13.62 7.01 7.65
CA GLU A 122 -14.55 6.11 8.35
C GLU A 122 -13.82 4.84 8.80
N ALA A 123 -12.96 4.26 7.93
CA ALA A 123 -12.13 3.12 8.30
C ALA A 123 -11.18 3.44 9.47
N TRP A 124 -10.54 4.62 9.43
CA TRP A 124 -9.69 5.09 10.52
C TRP A 124 -10.44 5.25 11.85
N ALA A 125 -11.67 5.76 11.79
CA ALA A 125 -12.51 5.96 12.97
C ALA A 125 -12.92 4.64 13.63
N LEU A 126 -12.94 3.52 12.89
CA LEU A 126 -13.22 2.19 13.45
C LEU A 126 -12.05 1.66 14.30
N GLY A 127 -10.85 2.23 14.20
CA GLY A 127 -9.72 1.88 15.07
C GLY A 127 -9.21 0.45 14.91
N ARG A 128 -9.36 -0.13 13.71
CA ARG A 128 -8.99 -1.52 13.40
C ARG A 128 -8.06 -1.59 12.18
N PRO A 129 -7.44 -2.75 11.91
CA PRO A 129 -6.53 -2.86 10.77
C PRO A 129 -7.24 -2.58 9.43
N ILE A 130 -6.47 -1.97 8.52
CA ILE A 130 -6.86 -1.66 7.15
C ILE A 130 -5.87 -2.39 6.25
N LEU A 131 -6.37 -3.31 5.43
CA LEU A 131 -5.55 -4.09 4.51
C LEU A 131 -5.91 -3.74 3.07
N VAL A 132 -4.89 -3.59 2.22
CA VAL A 132 -5.06 -3.47 0.77
C VAL A 132 -4.58 -4.75 0.09
N LEU A 133 -5.45 -5.43 -0.65
CA LEU A 133 -5.12 -6.68 -1.34
C LEU A 133 -5.19 -6.45 -2.84
N ALA A 134 -4.07 -6.56 -3.55
CA ALA A 134 -4.00 -6.19 -4.96
C ALA A 134 -3.31 -7.25 -5.82
N ALA A 135 -3.58 -7.22 -7.13
CA ALA A 135 -2.88 -8.03 -8.11
C ALA A 135 -2.87 -7.37 -9.49
N GLY A 136 -2.08 -7.95 -10.41
CA GLY A 136 -2.18 -7.66 -11.83
C GLY A 136 -1.56 -6.32 -12.22
N VAL A 137 -0.45 -5.94 -11.61
CA VAL A 137 0.39 -4.81 -12.07
C VAL A 137 1.14 -5.12 -13.36
N HIS A 138 1.39 -6.40 -13.65
CA HIS A 138 1.86 -6.85 -14.96
C HIS A 138 0.76 -7.60 -15.71
N GLY A 139 0.56 -7.28 -16.99
CA GLY A 139 -0.51 -7.88 -17.80
C GLY A 139 -0.53 -9.41 -17.87
N PRO A 140 0.60 -10.12 -18.06
CA PRO A 140 0.61 -11.58 -18.20
C PRO A 140 0.46 -12.33 -16.87
N GLU A 141 0.60 -11.64 -15.74
CA GLU A 141 0.65 -12.21 -14.39
C GLU A 141 -0.77 -12.30 -13.80
N ARG A 142 -1.51 -13.31 -14.27
CA ARG A 142 -2.97 -13.39 -14.14
C ARG A 142 -3.45 -14.33 -13.02
N THR A 143 -2.57 -15.20 -12.49
CA THR A 143 -3.00 -16.26 -11.56
C THR A 143 -3.50 -15.70 -10.23
N LEU A 144 -2.74 -14.79 -9.62
CA LEU A 144 -3.15 -14.21 -8.34
C LEU A 144 -4.30 -13.20 -8.48
N ARG A 145 -4.51 -12.65 -9.68
CA ARG A 145 -5.73 -11.90 -9.99
C ARG A 145 -6.97 -12.78 -9.88
N GLU A 146 -6.98 -13.99 -10.43
CA GLU A 146 -8.11 -14.91 -10.26
C GLU A 146 -8.32 -15.27 -8.77
N SER A 147 -7.24 -15.44 -8.00
CA SER A 147 -7.33 -15.67 -6.55
C SER A 147 -8.05 -14.54 -5.83
N VAL A 148 -7.71 -13.29 -6.16
CA VAL A 148 -8.34 -12.09 -5.58
C VAL A 148 -9.81 -11.99 -5.97
N LEU A 149 -10.20 -12.39 -7.19
CA LEU A 149 -11.62 -12.42 -7.59
C LEU A 149 -12.43 -13.43 -6.76
N LEU A 150 -11.88 -14.62 -6.49
CA LEU A 150 -12.53 -15.59 -5.61
C LEU A 150 -12.65 -15.04 -4.17
N LEU A 151 -11.60 -14.38 -3.67
CA LEU A 151 -11.62 -13.75 -2.36
C LEU A 151 -12.69 -12.67 -2.24
N ILE A 152 -12.85 -11.81 -3.25
CA ILE A 152 -13.90 -10.77 -3.31
C ILE A 152 -15.28 -11.39 -3.11
N ARG A 153 -15.56 -12.51 -3.78
CA ARG A 153 -16.83 -13.23 -3.61
C ARG A 153 -16.98 -13.80 -2.22
N ASP A 154 -15.94 -14.41 -1.68
CA ASP A 154 -16.01 -15.02 -0.35
C ASP A 154 -16.23 -13.95 0.72
N LEU A 155 -15.56 -12.79 0.62
CA LEU A 155 -15.80 -11.62 1.46
C LEU A 155 -17.23 -11.09 1.35
N ALA A 156 -17.82 -11.11 0.15
CA ALA A 156 -19.17 -10.62 -0.10
C ALA A 156 -20.29 -11.59 0.32
N THR A 157 -19.98 -12.86 0.56
CA THR A 157 -20.98 -13.93 0.75
C THR A 157 -21.20 -14.22 2.24
N PRO A 158 -22.39 -13.92 2.80
CA PRO A 158 -22.68 -14.16 4.20
C PRO A 158 -22.44 -15.60 4.63
N GLY A 159 -21.77 -15.78 5.76
CA GLY A 159 -21.52 -17.09 6.37
C GLY A 159 -20.21 -17.77 5.96
N THR A 160 -19.49 -17.27 4.95
CA THR A 160 -18.12 -17.74 4.69
C THR A 160 -17.17 -17.31 5.81
N PRO A 161 -16.04 -18.02 6.04
CA PRO A 161 -15.02 -17.58 7.00
C PRO A 161 -14.47 -16.18 6.70
N MET A 162 -14.29 -15.85 5.42
CA MET A 162 -13.79 -14.53 4.99
C MET A 162 -14.81 -13.42 5.23
N ASN A 163 -16.10 -13.66 5.02
CA ASN A 163 -17.14 -12.70 5.36
C ASN A 163 -17.19 -12.38 6.87
N GLN A 164 -16.82 -13.33 7.72
CA GLN A 164 -16.82 -13.13 9.18
C GLN A 164 -15.70 -12.21 9.67
N VAL A 165 -14.65 -11.95 8.87
CA VAL A 165 -13.55 -11.06 9.28
C VAL A 165 -13.94 -9.57 9.24
N LEU A 166 -15.07 -9.24 8.61
CA LEU A 166 -15.45 -7.85 8.31
C LEU A 166 -15.84 -7.04 9.55
N ASP A 167 -16.11 -7.70 10.68
CA ASP A 167 -16.32 -7.07 11.98
C ASP A 167 -15.00 -6.63 12.65
N ASP A 168 -13.88 -7.23 12.22
CA ASP A 168 -12.55 -7.01 12.81
C ASP A 168 -11.63 -6.21 11.89
N LEU A 169 -11.91 -6.18 10.58
CA LEU A 169 -11.03 -5.60 9.57
C LEU A 169 -11.78 -4.68 8.59
N THR A 170 -11.07 -3.71 8.04
CA THR A 170 -11.46 -3.04 6.79
C THR A 170 -10.55 -3.51 5.68
N LEU A 171 -11.13 -4.09 4.63
CA LEU A 171 -10.40 -4.60 3.48
C LEU A 171 -10.68 -3.75 2.24
N VAL A 172 -9.63 -3.41 1.51
CA VAL A 172 -9.69 -2.72 0.22
C VAL A 172 -9.04 -3.63 -0.81
N VAL A 173 -9.79 -4.05 -1.81
CA VAL A 173 -9.31 -5.02 -2.79
C VAL A 173 -9.19 -4.36 -4.16
N VAL A 174 -8.00 -4.44 -4.76
CA VAL A 174 -7.68 -3.89 -6.09
C VAL A 174 -7.38 -5.05 -7.04
N PRO A 175 -8.40 -5.59 -7.75
CA PRO A 175 -8.24 -6.85 -8.48
C PRO A 175 -7.32 -6.73 -9.71
N GLN A 176 -7.10 -5.51 -10.23
CA GLN A 176 -6.29 -5.31 -11.42
C GLN A 176 -5.70 -3.89 -11.49
N ILE A 177 -4.38 -3.80 -11.51
CA ILE A 177 -3.64 -2.53 -11.62
C ILE A 177 -3.38 -2.14 -13.08
N ASN A 178 -3.15 -3.12 -13.96
CA ASN A 178 -2.76 -2.90 -15.35
C ASN A 178 -3.73 -3.55 -16.36
N PRO A 179 -4.96 -3.04 -16.51
CA PRO A 179 -5.90 -3.60 -17.46
C PRO A 179 -5.49 -3.36 -18.91
N ASP A 180 -4.70 -2.32 -19.18
CA ASP A 180 -4.16 -2.02 -20.51
C ASP A 180 -3.12 -3.05 -20.96
N GLY A 181 -2.16 -3.37 -20.11
CA GLY A 181 -1.18 -4.42 -20.37
C GLY A 181 -1.82 -5.81 -20.43
N PHE A 182 -2.83 -6.07 -19.59
CA PHE A 182 -3.57 -7.33 -19.61
C PHE A 182 -4.36 -7.53 -20.90
N SER A 183 -5.08 -6.51 -21.37
CA SER A 183 -5.96 -6.56 -22.54
C SER A 183 -5.28 -6.07 -23.83
N ALA A 184 -3.95 -6.20 -23.95
CA ALA A 184 -3.25 -5.79 -25.15
C ALA A 184 -3.70 -6.62 -26.39
N PRO A 185 -3.85 -6.00 -27.58
CA PRO A 185 -4.41 -6.66 -28.77
C PRO A 185 -3.64 -7.91 -29.21
N ASP A 186 -2.32 -7.90 -29.08
CA ASP A 186 -1.43 -9.00 -29.48
C ASP A 186 -1.13 -9.98 -28.33
N GLY A 187 -1.99 -9.98 -27.31
CA GLY A 187 -1.84 -10.74 -26.08
C GLY A 187 -1.23 -9.91 -24.93
N PRO A 188 -1.31 -10.39 -23.67
CA PRO A 188 -0.89 -9.62 -22.51
C PRO A 188 0.59 -9.23 -22.54
N VAL A 189 0.88 -8.02 -22.06
CA VAL A 189 2.23 -7.43 -22.04
C VAL A 189 2.60 -6.99 -20.63
N ARG A 190 3.87 -7.17 -20.25
CA ARG A 190 4.32 -6.92 -18.87
C ARG A 190 4.04 -5.49 -18.41
N GLY A 191 4.45 -4.50 -19.20
CA GLY A 191 4.15 -3.10 -18.93
C GLY A 191 2.73 -2.71 -19.33
N ASN A 192 2.43 -1.42 -19.38
CA ASN A 192 1.24 -0.93 -20.09
C ASN A 192 1.43 -0.99 -21.62
N LEU A 193 0.53 -0.38 -22.41
CA LEU A 193 0.64 -0.40 -23.87
C LEU A 193 1.89 0.32 -24.43
N TRP A 194 2.49 1.25 -23.68
CA TRP A 194 3.80 1.85 -24.00
C TRP A 194 4.99 0.99 -23.53
N ARG A 195 4.75 -0.22 -23.04
CA ARG A 195 5.77 -1.15 -22.53
C ARG A 195 6.48 -0.62 -21.28
N LEU A 196 5.88 0.32 -20.56
CA LEU A 196 6.40 0.84 -19.29
C LEU A 196 6.01 -0.11 -18.16
N ASP A 197 7.01 -0.67 -17.46
CA ASP A 197 6.80 -1.54 -16.30
C ASP A 197 6.27 -0.72 -15.12
N LEU A 198 5.02 -0.99 -14.75
CA LEU A 198 4.33 -0.29 -13.67
C LEU A 198 4.91 -0.64 -12.29
N ASN A 199 5.49 -1.83 -12.10
CA ASN A 199 6.17 -2.20 -10.86
C ASN A 199 7.60 -1.60 -10.76
N ARG A 200 7.86 -0.54 -11.52
CA ARG A 200 9.06 0.32 -11.41
C ARG A 200 8.70 1.81 -11.31
N ASP A 201 7.43 2.11 -11.07
CA ASP A 201 6.91 3.48 -11.11
C ASP A 201 6.50 4.02 -9.73
N TYR A 202 6.59 3.22 -8.65
CA TYR A 202 6.08 3.62 -7.33
C TYR A 202 6.77 4.84 -6.70
N MET A 203 7.99 5.21 -7.15
CA MET A 203 8.69 6.45 -6.74
C MET A 203 8.60 7.57 -7.78
N LYS A 204 8.37 7.24 -9.05
CA LYS A 204 8.35 8.22 -10.16
C LYS A 204 6.95 8.76 -10.43
N LEU A 205 5.94 7.92 -10.17
CA LEU A 205 4.52 8.14 -10.38
C LEU A 205 4.23 8.77 -11.74
N GLU A 206 4.84 8.25 -12.80
CA GLU A 206 4.69 8.76 -14.17
C GLU A 206 3.47 8.19 -14.87
N GLN A 207 3.04 6.99 -14.47
CA GLN A 207 1.93 6.27 -15.07
C GLN A 207 0.65 6.48 -14.24
N PRO A 208 -0.50 6.79 -14.88
CA PRO A 208 -1.74 7.12 -14.18
C PRO A 208 -2.24 5.95 -13.31
N GLU A 209 -1.94 4.71 -13.69
CA GLU A 209 -2.30 3.52 -12.93
C GLU A 209 -1.64 3.51 -11.54
N ILE A 210 -0.31 3.68 -11.50
CA ILE A 210 0.47 3.67 -10.26
C ILE A 210 0.32 4.98 -9.51
N GLN A 211 0.23 6.11 -10.22
CA GLN A 211 -0.10 7.39 -9.60
C GLN A 211 -1.45 7.30 -8.87
N GLY A 212 -2.50 6.80 -9.52
CA GLY A 212 -3.81 6.61 -8.91
C GLY A 212 -3.78 5.63 -7.75
N TYR A 213 -3.12 4.48 -7.92
CA TYR A 213 -3.00 3.46 -6.87
C TYR A 213 -2.28 4.02 -5.63
N VAL A 214 -1.15 4.71 -5.81
CA VAL A 214 -0.41 5.32 -4.70
C VAL A 214 -1.22 6.45 -4.06
N GLN A 215 -1.79 7.37 -4.83
CA GLN A 215 -2.46 8.56 -4.28
C GLN A 215 -3.82 8.27 -3.65
N ASN A 216 -4.62 7.42 -4.28
CA ASN A 216 -6.03 7.21 -3.97
C ASN A 216 -6.27 5.92 -3.18
N ILE A 217 -5.32 4.96 -3.24
CA ILE A 217 -5.36 3.72 -2.45
C ILE A 217 -4.34 3.77 -1.33
N ILE A 218 -3.04 3.62 -1.63
CA ILE A 218 -2.01 3.47 -0.58
C ILE A 218 -1.96 4.67 0.36
N LEU A 219 -1.78 5.89 -0.13
CA LEU A 219 -1.63 7.08 0.71
C LEU A 219 -2.96 7.62 1.25
N ASN A 220 -4.08 7.32 0.59
CA ASN A 220 -5.39 7.79 1.02
C ASN A 220 -5.97 6.92 2.13
N TRP A 221 -5.85 5.60 1.98
CA TRP A 221 -6.28 4.62 2.98
C TRP A 221 -5.22 4.40 4.04
N ALA A 222 -3.96 4.72 3.75
CA ALA A 222 -2.79 4.55 4.62
C ALA A 222 -2.84 3.18 5.34
N PRO A 223 -2.90 2.06 4.58
CA PRO A 223 -3.12 0.75 5.16
C PRO A 223 -2.03 0.40 6.16
N HIS A 224 -2.35 -0.57 7.02
CA HIS A 224 -1.36 -1.18 7.90
C HIS A 224 -0.55 -2.23 7.13
N LEU A 225 -1.19 -2.87 6.14
CA LEU A 225 -0.58 -3.87 5.29
C LEU A 225 -1.15 -3.78 3.87
N PHE A 226 -0.32 -3.94 2.86
CA PHE A 226 -0.81 -4.27 1.53
C PHE A 226 -0.05 -5.41 0.87
N ILE A 227 -0.74 -6.11 -0.03
CA ILE A 227 -0.21 -7.20 -0.84
C ILE A 227 -0.32 -6.82 -2.31
N ASP A 228 0.71 -7.12 -3.08
CA ASP A 228 0.70 -7.07 -4.55
C ASP A 228 1.00 -8.46 -5.11
N GLY A 229 0.05 -9.02 -5.86
CA GLY A 229 0.10 -10.36 -6.45
C GLY A 229 0.63 -10.39 -7.89
N HIS A 230 1.65 -11.21 -8.10
CA HIS A 230 2.43 -11.40 -9.32
C HIS A 230 2.51 -12.88 -9.74
N ASN A 231 3.20 -13.15 -10.84
CA ASN A 231 3.57 -14.50 -11.27
C ASN A 231 5.09 -14.59 -11.49
N GLY A 232 5.70 -15.56 -10.83
CA GLY A 232 7.14 -15.70 -10.72
C GLY A 232 7.49 -16.65 -9.59
N GLY A 233 8.77 -16.70 -9.22
CA GLY A 233 9.25 -17.60 -8.16
C GLY A 233 9.78 -18.91 -8.71
N SER A 234 9.93 -19.90 -7.84
CA SER A 234 10.67 -21.13 -8.16
C SER A 234 9.93 -22.39 -7.72
N PHE A 235 9.92 -23.40 -8.58
CA PHE A 235 9.55 -24.76 -8.21
C PHE A 235 10.49 -25.27 -7.09
N PRO A 236 10.00 -26.02 -6.09
CA PRO A 236 8.68 -26.67 -5.99
C PRO A 236 7.65 -25.92 -5.13
N TYR A 237 7.77 -24.60 -5.02
CA TYR A 237 6.81 -23.79 -4.26
C TYR A 237 5.59 -23.43 -5.11
N ASN A 238 4.45 -23.27 -4.46
CA ASN A 238 3.18 -22.86 -5.08
C ASN A 238 2.92 -21.37 -4.90
N LEU A 239 3.38 -20.81 -3.78
CA LEU A 239 3.33 -19.38 -3.50
C LEU A 239 4.69 -18.93 -2.97
N ASN A 240 5.30 -17.93 -3.59
CA ASN A 240 6.46 -17.26 -3.05
C ASN A 240 6.06 -15.91 -2.45
N TYR A 241 6.72 -15.49 -1.38
CA TYR A 241 6.46 -14.20 -0.72
C TYR A 241 7.74 -13.39 -0.49
N GLN A 242 7.62 -12.07 -0.33
CA GLN A 242 8.73 -11.23 0.13
C GLN A 242 8.21 -9.92 0.73
N CYS A 243 8.85 -9.44 1.81
CA CYS A 243 8.55 -8.16 2.45
C CYS A 243 9.47 -7.03 1.99
N PRO A 244 9.27 -5.78 2.46
CA PRO A 244 10.12 -4.66 2.08
C PRO A 244 11.55 -4.96 2.49
N SER A 245 12.48 -4.81 1.56
CA SER A 245 13.85 -5.31 1.72
C SER A 245 14.84 -4.24 1.23
N HIS A 246 14.78 -3.09 1.90
CA HIS A 246 15.71 -1.97 1.76
C HIS A 246 16.20 -1.58 3.16
N ALA A 247 17.37 -0.93 3.29
CA ALA A 247 17.95 -0.58 4.59
C ALA A 247 17.38 0.72 5.23
N GLU A 248 16.42 1.38 4.58
CA GLU A 248 15.85 2.69 5.03
C GLU A 248 14.55 2.55 5.85
N PRO A 249 13.60 1.67 5.47
CA PRO A 249 12.42 1.41 6.28
C PRO A 249 12.75 0.90 7.69
N ASN A 250 11.78 1.04 8.61
CA ASN A 250 11.90 0.48 9.95
C ASN A 250 12.06 -1.06 9.86
N PRO A 251 13.11 -1.67 10.45
CA PRO A 251 13.36 -3.11 10.35
C PRO A 251 12.29 -3.97 11.02
N GLY A 252 11.51 -3.42 11.95
CA GLY A 252 10.36 -4.07 12.55
C GLY A 252 9.27 -4.45 11.54
N ILE A 253 9.18 -3.76 10.41
CA ILE A 253 8.25 -4.10 9.32
C ILE A 253 8.63 -5.45 8.68
N ASP A 254 9.91 -5.64 8.32
CA ASP A 254 10.39 -6.90 7.73
C ASP A 254 10.39 -8.03 8.78
N ALA A 255 10.80 -7.72 10.01
CA ALA A 255 10.80 -8.69 11.11
C ALA A 255 9.40 -9.25 11.41
N LEU A 256 8.36 -8.41 11.34
CA LEU A 256 6.97 -8.85 11.50
C LEU A 256 6.58 -9.88 10.44
N CYS A 257 7.02 -9.69 9.20
CA CYS A 257 6.72 -10.63 8.14
C CYS A 257 7.39 -11.99 8.37
N ASP A 258 8.69 -11.97 8.66
CA ASP A 258 9.50 -13.17 8.85
C ASP A 258 9.09 -13.99 10.08
N ALA A 259 8.78 -13.31 11.18
CA ALA A 259 8.51 -13.96 12.45
C ALA A 259 7.06 -14.43 12.58
N GLU A 260 6.11 -13.72 11.96
CA GLU A 260 4.68 -13.93 12.23
C GLU A 260 3.87 -14.25 10.98
N ILE A 261 3.90 -13.38 9.97
CA ILE A 261 3.01 -13.48 8.81
C ILE A 261 3.39 -14.65 7.91
N PHE A 262 4.65 -14.78 7.53
CA PHE A 262 5.12 -15.85 6.64
C PHE A 262 4.93 -17.24 7.25
N PRO A 263 5.25 -17.50 8.54
CA PRO A 263 4.90 -18.76 9.18
C PRO A 263 3.38 -19.05 9.20
N ALA A 264 2.52 -18.03 9.25
CA ALA A 264 1.08 -18.23 9.17
C ALA A 264 0.63 -18.65 7.76
N ILE A 265 1.23 -18.07 6.72
CA ILE A 265 1.04 -18.48 5.32
C ILE A 265 1.50 -19.93 5.15
N ASP A 266 2.71 -20.26 5.58
CA ASP A 266 3.29 -21.60 5.46
C ASP A 266 2.37 -22.66 6.07
N ARG A 267 1.92 -22.45 7.32
CA ARG A 267 0.99 -23.38 7.99
C ARG A 267 -0.32 -23.57 7.23
N LYS A 268 -0.89 -22.49 6.67
CA LYS A 268 -2.16 -22.56 5.94
C LYS A 268 -2.02 -23.30 4.61
N LEU A 269 -0.92 -23.08 3.88
CA LEU A 269 -0.65 -23.78 2.63
C LEU A 269 -0.29 -25.25 2.86
N GLU A 270 0.56 -25.55 3.85
CA GLU A 270 0.96 -26.92 4.20
C GLU A 270 -0.24 -27.79 4.60
N ALA A 271 -1.23 -27.22 5.29
CA ALA A 271 -2.48 -27.89 5.64
C ALA A 271 -3.32 -28.31 4.41
N GLN A 272 -2.96 -27.83 3.21
CA GLN A 272 -3.56 -28.15 1.92
C GLN A 272 -2.54 -28.74 0.94
N GLU A 273 -1.41 -29.24 1.45
CA GLU A 273 -0.32 -29.86 0.67
C GLU A 273 0.37 -28.91 -0.34
N TYR A 274 0.19 -27.60 -0.18
CA TYR A 274 0.91 -26.58 -0.93
C TYR A 274 2.15 -26.11 -0.16
N ARG A 275 3.13 -25.58 -0.89
CA ARG A 275 4.37 -25.06 -0.30
C ARG A 275 4.54 -23.57 -0.55
N SER A 276 5.09 -22.88 0.42
CA SER A 276 5.54 -21.50 0.27
C SER A 276 6.96 -21.27 0.76
N TRP A 277 7.58 -20.21 0.23
CA TRP A 277 8.93 -19.79 0.60
C TRP A 277 9.23 -18.38 0.09
N TYR A 278 10.33 -17.80 0.54
CA TYR A 278 10.83 -16.51 0.04
C TYR A 278 10.95 -16.51 -1.50
N TYR A 279 10.44 -15.48 -2.17
CA TYR A 279 10.86 -15.16 -3.54
C TYR A 279 12.36 -14.84 -3.51
N ALA A 280 13.22 -15.27 -4.45
CA ALA A 280 12.88 -15.66 -5.82
C ALA A 280 13.35 -17.06 -6.23
N ARG A 281 14.60 -17.40 -5.93
CA ARG A 281 15.25 -18.61 -6.45
C ARG A 281 16.40 -19.08 -5.57
N GLY A 282 16.67 -20.37 -5.60
CA GLY A 282 17.83 -20.97 -4.95
C GLY A 282 18.54 -22.00 -5.82
N ASN A 283 19.73 -22.38 -5.38
CA ASN A 283 20.54 -23.44 -5.97
C ASN A 283 21.11 -24.33 -4.85
N GLU A 284 22.07 -25.20 -5.15
CA GLU A 284 22.65 -26.13 -4.18
C GLU A 284 23.44 -25.46 -3.04
N THR A 285 23.75 -24.16 -3.14
CA THR A 285 24.60 -23.45 -2.17
C THR A 285 23.94 -22.23 -1.52
N ARG A 286 23.00 -21.55 -2.17
CA ARG A 286 22.36 -20.34 -1.65
C ARG A 286 20.94 -20.07 -2.17
N TRP A 287 20.22 -19.20 -1.48
CA TRP A 287 18.93 -18.63 -1.91
C TRP A 287 19.05 -17.12 -2.11
N ASP A 288 18.59 -16.61 -3.26
CA ASP A 288 18.61 -15.20 -3.65
C ASP A 288 17.17 -14.64 -3.71
N VAL A 289 16.91 -13.54 -2.98
CA VAL A 289 15.60 -12.85 -3.00
C VAL A 289 15.48 -11.77 -4.08
N GLY A 290 14.30 -11.18 -4.26
CA GLY A 290 14.05 -10.07 -5.20
C GLY A 290 14.74 -8.76 -4.77
N GLY A 291 14.96 -7.83 -5.71
CA GLY A 291 15.80 -6.63 -5.53
C GLY A 291 15.34 -5.58 -4.50
N THR A 292 16.24 -4.66 -4.15
CA THR A 292 16.09 -3.69 -3.05
C THR A 292 15.46 -2.36 -3.48
N ASP A 293 15.29 -2.11 -4.79
CA ASP A 293 14.90 -0.80 -5.33
C ASP A 293 13.59 -0.25 -4.71
N PRO A 294 13.56 1.01 -4.23
CA PRO A 294 12.38 1.63 -3.63
C PRO A 294 11.20 1.82 -4.59
N ARG A 295 11.45 1.87 -5.91
CA ARG A 295 10.40 1.96 -6.94
C ARG A 295 9.55 0.70 -7.15
N ILE A 296 9.89 -0.38 -6.46
CA ILE A 296 9.13 -1.64 -6.47
C ILE A 296 8.07 -1.57 -5.38
N GLY A 297 6.83 -2.01 -5.68
CA GLY A 297 5.67 -1.83 -4.79
C GLY A 297 5.93 -2.21 -3.33
N ARG A 298 6.36 -3.46 -3.06
CA ARG A 298 6.64 -3.91 -1.68
C ARG A 298 7.66 -3.00 -0.95
N ASN A 299 8.71 -2.54 -1.64
CA ASN A 299 9.74 -1.69 -1.04
C ASN A 299 9.21 -0.27 -0.80
N TYR A 300 8.44 0.28 -1.75
CA TYR A 300 7.72 1.53 -1.55
C TYR A 300 6.83 1.49 -0.30
N GLY A 301 6.19 0.35 -0.02
CA GLY A 301 5.43 0.14 1.21
C GLY A 301 6.24 0.43 2.47
N GLY A 302 7.44 -0.13 2.57
CA GLY A 302 8.36 0.16 3.67
C GLY A 302 8.69 1.66 3.79
N PHE A 303 8.96 2.33 2.67
CA PHE A 303 9.23 3.78 2.64
C PHE A 303 8.00 4.61 3.05
N ALA A 304 6.80 4.16 2.72
CA ALA A 304 5.53 4.75 3.11
C ALA A 304 5.06 4.32 4.51
N ASN A 305 5.92 3.63 5.28
CA ASN A 305 5.66 3.13 6.64
C ASN A 305 4.42 2.24 6.72
N THR A 306 4.29 1.30 5.78
CA THR A 306 3.29 0.22 5.77
C THR A 306 4.00 -1.12 5.55
N VAL A 307 3.41 -2.22 6.04
CA VAL A 307 3.84 -3.55 5.61
C VAL A 307 3.48 -3.71 4.13
N GLY A 308 4.47 -4.04 3.28
CA GLY A 308 4.27 -4.28 1.86
C GLY A 308 4.73 -5.68 1.49
N ILE A 309 3.81 -6.54 1.05
CA ILE A 309 4.09 -7.94 0.71
C ILE A 309 3.97 -8.13 -0.79
N LEU A 310 4.97 -8.77 -1.38
CA LEU A 310 4.88 -9.36 -2.69
C LEU A 310 4.42 -10.81 -2.56
N PHE A 311 3.44 -11.21 -3.36
CA PHE A 311 3.11 -12.60 -3.64
C PHE A 311 3.44 -12.95 -5.08
N GLU A 312 4.00 -14.13 -5.29
CA GLU A 312 4.47 -14.62 -6.59
C GLU A 312 3.98 -16.05 -6.78
N SER A 313 3.16 -16.29 -7.80
CA SER A 313 2.72 -17.64 -8.16
C SER A 313 3.57 -18.19 -9.31
N PRO A 314 4.36 -19.27 -9.12
CA PRO A 314 5.20 -19.81 -10.19
C PRO A 314 4.41 -20.24 -11.43
N SER A 315 4.82 -19.75 -12.60
CA SER A 315 4.10 -20.02 -13.87
C SER A 315 4.18 -21.47 -14.33
N SER A 316 5.03 -22.31 -13.72
CA SER A 316 5.16 -23.73 -14.08
C SER A 316 4.10 -24.62 -13.46
N GLN A 317 3.26 -24.11 -12.54
CA GLN A 317 2.23 -24.91 -11.88
C GLN A 317 0.89 -24.86 -12.65
N PRO A 318 0.03 -25.89 -12.53
CA PRO A 318 -1.32 -25.84 -13.07
C PRO A 318 -2.10 -24.62 -12.55
N LEU A 319 -2.89 -23.98 -13.41
CA LEU A 319 -3.64 -22.78 -13.02
C LEU A 319 -4.53 -22.99 -11.77
N PRO A 320 -5.29 -24.10 -11.63
CA PRO A 320 -6.06 -24.36 -10.41
C PRO A 320 -5.23 -24.32 -9.13
N ASP A 321 -4.03 -24.89 -9.14
CA ASP A 321 -3.13 -24.93 -7.97
C ASP A 321 -2.58 -23.55 -7.64
N GLY A 322 -2.19 -22.79 -8.67
CA GLY A 322 -1.75 -21.40 -8.47
C GLY A 322 -2.85 -20.49 -7.94
N VAL A 323 -4.09 -20.65 -8.43
CA VAL A 323 -5.25 -19.90 -7.93
C VAL A 323 -5.59 -20.31 -6.49
N ARG A 324 -5.57 -21.61 -6.19
CA ARG A 324 -5.88 -22.11 -4.86
C ARG A 324 -4.84 -21.70 -3.82
N SER A 325 -3.55 -21.89 -4.12
CA SER A 325 -2.45 -21.49 -3.22
C SER A 325 -2.40 -19.97 -3.02
N GLY A 326 -2.65 -19.20 -4.08
CA GLY A 326 -2.81 -17.75 -4.01
C GLY A 326 -3.94 -17.32 -3.07
N LEU A 327 -5.14 -17.89 -3.24
CA LEU A 327 -6.29 -17.62 -2.38
C LEU A 327 -5.97 -17.95 -0.91
N LEU A 328 -5.39 -19.12 -0.64
CA LEU A 328 -4.97 -19.51 0.71
C LEU A 328 -3.96 -18.52 1.32
N GLY A 329 -3.03 -18.01 0.52
CA GLY A 329 -2.06 -16.99 0.94
C GLY A 329 -2.73 -15.67 1.34
N TYR A 330 -3.69 -15.18 0.54
CA TYR A 330 -4.45 -13.98 0.89
C TYR A 330 -5.29 -14.19 2.15
N GLU A 331 -6.01 -15.31 2.24
CA GLU A 331 -6.79 -15.65 3.43
C GLU A 331 -5.90 -15.75 4.68
N ALA A 332 -4.71 -16.35 4.57
CA ALA A 332 -3.75 -16.46 5.69
C ALA A 332 -3.37 -15.09 6.26
N VAL A 333 -3.10 -14.12 5.39
CA VAL A 333 -2.75 -12.76 5.84
C VAL A 333 -3.95 -12.04 6.46
N VAL A 334 -5.14 -12.21 5.88
CA VAL A 334 -6.39 -11.64 6.42
C VAL A 334 -6.69 -12.23 7.80
N GLU A 335 -6.62 -13.55 7.95
CA GLU A 335 -6.84 -14.25 9.23
C GLU A 335 -5.79 -13.84 10.26
N TRP A 336 -4.51 -13.82 9.88
CA TRP A 336 -3.44 -13.41 10.78
C TRP A 336 -3.63 -11.97 11.26
N ALA A 337 -4.03 -11.03 10.38
CA ALA A 337 -4.27 -9.65 10.76
C ALA A 337 -5.50 -9.49 11.66
N ARG A 338 -6.55 -10.31 11.46
CA ARG A 338 -7.73 -10.37 12.33
C ARG A 338 -7.37 -10.88 13.72
N ASP A 339 -6.47 -11.86 13.81
CA ASP A 339 -6.05 -12.47 15.08
C ASP A 339 -4.97 -11.66 15.80
N ASN A 340 -4.23 -10.80 15.10
CA ASN A 340 -3.10 -10.02 15.63
C ASN A 340 -3.21 -8.50 15.34
N PRO A 341 -4.36 -7.86 15.58
CA PRO A 341 -4.60 -6.47 15.17
C PRO A 341 -3.64 -5.49 15.86
N ASP A 342 -3.44 -5.65 17.17
CA ASP A 342 -2.58 -4.76 17.96
C ASP A 342 -1.12 -4.83 17.52
N LEU A 343 -0.61 -6.04 17.25
CA LEU A 343 0.77 -6.22 16.83
C LEU A 343 1.03 -5.54 15.47
N LEU A 344 0.13 -5.76 14.50
CA LEU A 344 0.22 -5.13 13.18
C LEU A 344 0.13 -3.60 13.29
N MET A 345 -0.89 -3.10 13.99
CA MET A 345 -1.13 -1.67 14.10
C MET A 345 -0.02 -0.96 14.86
N GLU A 346 0.49 -1.53 15.95
CA GLU A 346 1.57 -0.94 16.73
C GLU A 346 2.91 -0.96 15.98
N THR A 347 3.21 -2.03 15.23
CA THR A 347 4.42 -2.08 14.38
C THR A 347 4.42 -0.95 13.36
N VAL A 348 3.29 -0.77 12.68
CA VAL A 348 3.10 0.29 11.68
C VAL A 348 3.12 1.67 12.35
N ARG A 349 2.46 1.83 13.50
CA ARG A 349 2.47 3.07 14.28
C ARG A 349 3.88 3.47 14.70
N ALA A 350 4.68 2.51 15.19
CA ALA A 350 6.06 2.73 15.59
C ALA A 350 6.91 3.21 14.40
N ALA A 351 6.80 2.55 13.24
CA ALA A 351 7.52 2.95 12.03
C ALA A 351 7.17 4.38 11.57
N ARG A 352 5.89 4.76 11.70
CA ARG A 352 5.37 6.09 11.36
C ARG A 352 5.87 7.17 12.32
N ILE A 353 5.84 6.91 13.64
CA ILE A 353 6.37 7.83 14.66
C ILE A 353 7.86 8.03 14.44
N GLU A 354 8.61 6.94 14.26
CA GLU A 354 10.05 6.99 14.01
C GLU A 354 10.38 7.84 12.77
N ALA A 355 9.61 7.72 11.67
CA ALA A 355 9.82 8.53 10.46
C ALA A 355 9.82 10.04 10.77
N VAL A 356 8.84 10.48 11.57
CA VAL A 356 8.67 11.87 11.98
C VAL A 356 9.79 12.29 12.95
N GLU A 357 10.13 11.44 13.92
CA GLU A 357 11.15 11.73 14.93
C GLU A 357 12.55 11.84 14.34
N LEU A 358 12.90 10.97 13.39
CA LEU A 358 14.21 10.99 12.71
C LEU A 358 14.44 12.35 12.03
N GLY A 359 13.43 12.86 11.31
CA GLY A 359 13.56 14.13 10.61
C GLY A 359 13.35 15.37 11.49
N SER A 360 12.52 15.28 12.53
CA SER A 360 12.31 16.40 13.47
C SER A 360 13.56 16.68 14.31
N ALA A 361 14.31 15.63 14.67
CA ALA A 361 15.53 15.70 15.46
C ALA A 361 16.83 15.65 14.62
N PRO A 362 16.77 15.92 13.31
CA PRO A 362 17.67 15.39 12.25
C PRO A 362 18.69 14.34 12.73
N ARG A 363 18.23 13.11 13.01
CA ARG A 363 19.07 11.99 13.46
C ARG A 363 19.15 10.89 12.42
N GLY A 364 20.24 10.14 12.49
CA GLY A 364 20.51 8.99 11.65
C GLY A 364 20.86 9.38 10.22
N ASP A 365 21.08 8.35 9.42
CA ASP A 365 21.37 8.51 8.01
C ASP A 365 20.14 8.17 7.16
N VAL A 366 20.19 8.61 5.91
CA VAL A 366 19.36 8.16 4.80
C VAL A 366 20.16 7.11 4.04
N ALA A 367 19.63 5.89 3.93
CA ALA A 367 20.22 4.86 3.08
C ALA A 367 19.93 5.16 1.61
N ILE A 368 20.99 5.37 0.84
CA ILE A 368 20.92 5.73 -0.59
C ILE A 368 21.03 4.49 -1.47
N ARG A 369 21.98 3.60 -1.14
CA ARG A 369 22.19 2.35 -1.86
C ARG A 369 22.15 1.19 -0.88
N THR A 370 21.45 0.13 -1.25
CA THR A 370 21.29 -1.08 -0.45
C THR A 370 21.65 -2.30 -1.28
N GLU A 371 22.46 -3.18 -0.71
CA GLU A 371 22.76 -4.52 -1.23
C GLU A 371 22.31 -5.59 -0.23
N TYR A 372 22.35 -6.85 -0.64
CA TYR A 372 22.05 -7.98 0.25
C TYR A 372 23.30 -8.65 0.76
N GLU A 373 23.25 -8.98 2.05
CA GLU A 373 24.13 -9.94 2.71
C GLU A 373 23.34 -11.21 3.09
N PRO A 374 24.03 -12.32 3.40
CA PRO A 374 23.39 -13.47 4.03
C PRO A 374 22.72 -13.11 5.36
N GLU A 375 21.59 -13.73 5.65
CA GLU A 375 20.99 -13.72 6.98
C GLU A 375 21.89 -14.44 8.00
N ASP A 376 21.81 -14.02 9.27
CA ASP A 376 22.60 -14.59 10.38
C ASP A 376 22.01 -15.93 10.89
N ARG A 377 21.45 -16.75 9.99
CA ARG A 377 20.82 -18.04 10.30
C ARG A 377 20.94 -19.04 9.16
N THR A 378 21.09 -20.31 9.52
CA THR A 378 20.94 -21.42 8.59
C THR A 378 19.46 -21.64 8.25
N VAL A 379 19.18 -21.88 6.98
CA VAL A 379 17.84 -22.18 6.47
C VAL A 379 17.83 -23.51 5.73
N GLN A 380 16.65 -24.12 5.64
CA GLN A 380 16.38 -25.23 4.75
C GLN A 380 15.41 -24.79 3.68
N TYR A 381 15.73 -25.06 2.42
CA TYR A 381 14.86 -24.79 1.29
C TYR A 381 14.93 -25.92 0.27
N LEU A 382 13.91 -25.99 -0.58
CA LEU A 382 13.80 -26.93 -1.67
C LEU A 382 14.26 -26.31 -2.99
N ILE A 383 14.88 -27.13 -3.84
CA ILE A 383 15.15 -26.81 -5.24
C ILE A 383 14.65 -27.95 -6.13
N GLY A 384 14.22 -27.62 -7.35
CA GLY A 384 14.06 -28.62 -8.41
C GLY A 384 15.34 -28.79 -9.21
N VAL A 385 15.86 -30.01 -9.31
CA VAL A 385 17.03 -30.35 -10.11
C VAL A 385 16.60 -31.17 -11.33
N GLY A 386 17.12 -30.82 -12.50
CA GLY A 386 16.72 -31.42 -13.79
C GLY A 386 15.82 -30.50 -14.62
N GLU A 387 15.24 -31.04 -15.69
CA GLU A 387 14.38 -30.33 -16.63
C GLU A 387 13.01 -31.01 -16.78
N GLY A 388 12.00 -30.23 -17.16
CA GLY A 388 10.64 -30.75 -17.41
C GLY A 388 9.89 -31.18 -16.15
N ASP A 389 9.02 -32.16 -16.32
CA ASP A 389 8.12 -32.67 -15.28
C ASP A 389 8.82 -33.65 -14.32
N ASP A 390 9.98 -34.19 -14.72
CA ASP A 390 10.76 -35.18 -13.96
C ASP A 390 11.78 -34.54 -12.98
N ARG A 391 11.59 -33.26 -12.63
CA ARG A 391 12.50 -32.55 -11.71
C ARG A 391 12.52 -33.21 -10.34
N GLU A 392 13.72 -33.60 -9.89
CA GLU A 392 13.94 -34.11 -8.55
C GLU A 392 13.88 -32.95 -7.54
N ILE A 393 13.06 -33.10 -6.50
CA ILE A 393 13.02 -32.14 -5.40
C ILE A 393 14.12 -32.50 -4.40
N ARG A 394 15.07 -31.58 -4.21
CA ARG A 394 16.16 -31.72 -3.24
C ARG A 394 16.04 -30.70 -2.11
N THR A 395 16.26 -31.14 -0.89
CA THR A 395 16.38 -30.27 0.29
C THR A 395 17.82 -29.80 0.43
N ILE A 396 18.01 -28.50 0.52
CA ILE A 396 19.30 -27.83 0.72
C ILE A 396 19.30 -27.20 2.11
N THR A 397 20.39 -27.39 2.85
CA THR A 397 20.66 -26.65 4.09
C THR A 397 21.80 -25.67 3.80
N SER A 398 21.57 -24.38 4.02
CA SER A 398 22.53 -23.32 3.68
C SER A 398 22.46 -22.17 4.68
N ASP A 399 23.60 -21.54 4.95
CA ASP A 399 23.76 -20.27 5.68
C ASP A 399 23.71 -19.04 4.76
N SER A 400 23.46 -19.24 3.46
CA SER A 400 23.47 -18.20 2.44
C SER A 400 22.05 -17.90 1.95
N LEU A 401 21.19 -17.41 2.85
CA LEU A 401 19.95 -16.73 2.48
C LEU A 401 20.25 -15.25 2.24
N MET A 402 20.41 -14.85 0.98
CA MET A 402 20.74 -13.47 0.59
C MET A 402 19.50 -12.57 0.69
N LYS A 403 19.12 -12.17 1.91
CA LYS A 403 17.92 -11.35 2.19
C LYS A 403 18.21 -10.11 3.05
N LYS A 404 19.28 -10.11 3.85
CA LYS A 404 19.58 -9.06 4.83
C LYS A 404 19.97 -7.76 4.10
N PRO A 405 19.15 -6.69 4.13
CA PRO A 405 19.49 -5.45 3.43
C PRO A 405 20.56 -4.68 4.20
N VAL A 406 21.63 -4.30 3.52
CA VAL A 406 22.74 -3.52 4.08
C VAL A 406 22.98 -2.28 3.25
N ALA A 407 22.98 -1.11 3.91
CA ALA A 407 23.27 0.15 3.25
C ALA A 407 24.76 0.22 2.88
N THR A 408 25.05 0.37 1.59
CA THR A 408 26.42 0.53 1.07
C THR A 408 26.77 1.99 0.79
N LEU A 409 25.77 2.88 0.78
CA LEU A 409 25.94 4.32 0.73
C LEU A 409 24.88 4.99 1.60
N THR A 410 25.32 5.86 2.51
CA THR A 410 24.44 6.62 3.39
C THR A 410 24.76 8.13 3.36
N ARG A 411 23.77 8.96 3.70
CA ARG A 411 23.95 10.41 3.88
C ARG A 411 23.31 10.87 5.19
N PRO A 412 23.95 11.77 5.97
CA PRO A 412 23.33 12.31 7.18
C PRO A 412 21.98 12.95 6.87
N ARG A 413 20.94 12.58 7.62
CA ARG A 413 19.60 13.09 7.40
C ARG A 413 19.53 14.60 7.71
N PRO A 414 19.17 15.46 6.74
CA PRO A 414 18.97 16.87 7.03
C PRO A 414 17.65 17.08 7.77
N TRP A 415 17.54 18.20 8.45
CA TRP A 415 16.27 18.67 9.01
C TRP A 415 15.29 19.11 7.92
N ALA A 416 15.81 19.75 6.87
CA ALA A 416 15.05 20.10 5.68
C ALA A 416 15.91 20.16 4.42
N TYR A 417 15.30 19.86 3.28
CA TYR A 417 15.85 20.18 1.96
C TYR A 417 15.34 21.55 1.51
N VAL A 418 16.20 22.28 0.82
CA VAL A 418 15.93 23.61 0.25
C VAL A 418 16.01 23.47 -1.26
N ILE A 419 14.90 23.76 -1.94
CA ILE A 419 14.73 23.51 -3.37
C ILE A 419 14.43 24.84 -4.07
N PRO A 420 15.07 25.15 -5.22
CA PRO A 420 14.83 26.39 -5.96
C PRO A 420 13.35 26.64 -6.26
N ARG A 421 12.91 27.90 -6.16
CA ARG A 421 11.48 28.29 -6.29
C ARG A 421 10.84 27.95 -7.64
N ASP A 422 11.64 27.77 -8.68
CA ASP A 422 11.16 27.46 -10.04
C ASP A 422 11.32 25.96 -10.40
N ALA A 423 11.73 25.11 -9.44
CA ALA A 423 11.88 23.66 -9.63
C ALA A 423 10.52 22.92 -9.54
N GLU A 424 9.55 23.34 -10.35
CA GLU A 424 8.16 22.88 -10.30
C GLU A 424 8.04 21.35 -10.47
N GLY A 425 8.81 20.74 -11.37
CA GLY A 425 8.74 19.30 -11.63
C GLY A 425 9.15 18.42 -10.44
N ALA A 426 10.08 18.89 -9.59
CA ALA A 426 10.42 18.20 -8.35
C ALA A 426 9.32 18.36 -7.30
N VAL A 427 8.80 19.58 -7.14
CA VAL A 427 7.71 19.85 -6.19
C VAL A 427 6.44 19.09 -6.56
N GLU A 428 6.13 19.01 -7.85
CA GLU A 428 5.01 18.20 -8.34
C GLU A 428 5.16 16.73 -7.94
N LEU A 429 6.33 16.13 -8.15
CA LEU A 429 6.58 14.73 -7.76
C LEU A 429 6.43 14.53 -6.25
N LEU A 430 7.04 15.39 -5.44
CA LEU A 430 6.92 15.35 -3.98
C LEU A 430 5.46 15.42 -3.53
N ARG A 431 4.68 16.32 -4.13
CA ARG A 431 3.25 16.46 -3.85
C ARG A 431 2.44 15.23 -4.27
N ARG A 432 2.81 14.55 -5.36
CA ARG A 432 2.18 13.28 -5.74
C ARG A 432 2.31 12.25 -4.61
N HIS A 433 3.41 12.27 -3.87
CA HIS A 433 3.62 11.44 -2.67
C HIS A 433 3.01 11.98 -1.37
N ARG A 434 2.20 13.04 -1.43
CA ARG A 434 1.69 13.77 -0.25
C ARG A 434 2.80 14.26 0.69
N VAL A 435 3.99 14.53 0.15
CA VAL A 435 5.04 15.23 0.91
C VAL A 435 4.57 16.66 1.16
N THR A 436 4.65 17.08 2.42
CA THR A 436 4.40 18.46 2.84
C THR A 436 5.53 19.34 2.34
N VAL A 437 5.19 20.34 1.54
CA VAL A 437 6.13 21.32 0.98
C VAL A 437 5.76 22.71 1.50
N GLU A 438 6.76 23.44 1.97
CA GLU A 438 6.66 24.82 2.43
C GLU A 438 7.29 25.79 1.42
N GLN A 439 6.94 27.07 1.50
CA GLN A 439 7.57 28.15 0.75
C GLN A 439 7.98 29.31 1.66
N LEU A 440 9.19 29.83 1.46
CA LEU A 440 9.64 31.08 2.10
C LEU A 440 8.72 32.25 1.76
N GLN A 441 8.38 33.06 2.76
CA GLN A 441 7.54 34.25 2.61
C GLN A 441 8.30 35.53 2.28
N GLU A 442 9.62 35.51 2.43
CA GLU A 442 10.54 36.63 2.22
C GLU A 442 11.93 36.13 1.81
N ASP A 443 12.75 37.03 1.26
CA ASP A 443 14.15 36.73 1.00
C ASP A 443 14.86 36.47 2.33
N THR A 444 15.52 35.32 2.44
CA THR A 444 16.08 34.84 3.70
C THR A 444 17.54 34.47 3.54
N ALA A 445 18.42 35.11 4.33
CA ALA A 445 19.82 34.71 4.43
C ALA A 445 19.98 33.55 5.43
N MET A 446 20.51 32.42 4.99
CA MET A 446 20.73 31.25 5.85
C MET A 446 21.99 30.48 5.48
N ASP A 447 22.55 29.78 6.47
CA ASP A 447 23.63 28.82 6.27
C ASP A 447 23.04 27.48 5.80
N VAL A 448 23.51 27.01 4.66
CA VAL A 448 23.10 25.74 4.07
C VAL A 448 24.32 24.85 3.85
N GLU A 449 24.10 23.54 3.94
CA GLU A 449 25.04 22.55 3.44
C GLU A 449 24.69 22.21 1.98
N ALA A 450 25.68 22.29 1.09
CA ALA A 450 25.54 21.92 -0.32
C ALA A 450 26.48 20.76 -0.65
N TYR A 451 26.04 19.83 -1.49
CA TYR A 451 26.96 18.87 -2.10
C TYR A 451 27.82 19.55 -3.16
N THR A 452 29.09 19.18 -3.24
CA THR A 452 29.96 19.51 -4.37
C THR A 452 29.94 18.35 -5.38
N ILE A 453 29.74 18.69 -6.65
CA ILE A 453 29.64 17.71 -7.74
C ILE A 453 31.04 17.48 -8.30
N GLY A 454 31.51 16.23 -8.22
CA GLY A 454 32.75 15.81 -8.86
C GLY A 454 32.54 15.42 -10.33
N ASP A 455 31.43 14.75 -10.63
CA ASP A 455 31.08 14.37 -12.01
C ASP A 455 29.57 14.24 -12.22
N ILE A 456 29.14 14.31 -13.47
CA ILE A 456 27.80 13.99 -13.94
C ILE A 456 27.94 12.97 -15.06
N THR A 457 27.39 11.78 -14.86
CA THR A 457 27.33 10.74 -15.89
C THR A 457 25.89 10.42 -16.25
N TYR A 458 25.71 9.61 -17.29
CA TYR A 458 24.41 9.13 -17.71
C TYR A 458 24.41 7.62 -17.81
N GLU A 459 23.32 7.00 -17.41
CA GLU A 459 23.12 5.56 -17.55
C GLU A 459 21.74 5.24 -18.12
N ARG A 460 21.62 4.05 -18.68
CA ARG A 460 20.32 3.49 -19.05
C ARG A 460 19.76 2.75 -17.84
N ALA A 461 18.74 3.33 -17.22
CA ALA A 461 17.94 2.61 -16.24
C ALA A 461 16.88 1.73 -16.95
N TYR A 462 16.37 0.73 -16.24
CA TYR A 462 15.28 -0.09 -16.76
C TYR A 462 14.04 0.79 -17.05
N ASN A 463 13.46 0.65 -18.25
CA ASN A 463 12.37 1.50 -18.76
C ASN A 463 12.67 3.02 -18.82
N HIS A 464 13.94 3.42 -18.82
CA HIS A 464 14.32 4.83 -18.94
C HIS A 464 15.66 5.01 -19.66
N ALA A 465 15.66 5.74 -20.76
CA ALA A 465 16.76 5.71 -21.72
C ALA A 465 18.04 6.43 -21.23
N ALA A 466 17.92 7.46 -20.41
CA ALA A 466 19.03 8.32 -20.00
C ALA A 466 18.78 8.97 -18.63
N SER A 467 19.04 8.20 -17.57
CA SER A 467 19.04 8.72 -16.20
C SER A 467 20.29 9.54 -15.93
N THR A 468 20.13 10.66 -15.22
CA THR A 468 21.24 11.52 -14.83
C THR A 468 21.82 11.06 -13.49
N VAL A 469 23.10 10.70 -13.45
CA VAL A 469 23.80 10.26 -12.24
C VAL A 469 24.75 11.36 -11.79
N VAL A 470 24.57 11.84 -10.57
CA VAL A 470 25.45 12.83 -9.94
C VAL A 470 26.42 12.10 -9.03
N HIS A 471 27.71 12.38 -9.19
CA HIS A 471 28.77 11.87 -8.31
C HIS A 471 29.18 12.99 -7.35
N VAL A 472 28.88 12.79 -6.07
CA VAL A 472 29.23 13.75 -5.02
C VAL A 472 30.67 13.54 -4.58
N GLU A 473 31.43 14.63 -4.51
CA GLU A 473 32.81 14.61 -4.00
C GLU A 473 32.88 14.97 -2.51
N GLY A 474 31.99 15.83 -2.04
CA GLY A 474 31.98 16.29 -0.67
C GLY A 474 30.82 17.22 -0.35
N THR A 475 30.91 17.88 0.80
CA THR A 475 29.94 18.87 1.25
C THR A 475 30.65 20.17 1.62
N VAL A 476 29.95 21.29 1.41
CA VAL A 476 30.42 22.61 1.83
C VAL A 476 29.29 23.40 2.49
N ASN A 477 29.64 24.13 3.54
CA ASN A 477 28.74 25.11 4.13
C ASN A 477 28.84 26.44 3.35
N ARG A 478 27.69 27.04 3.05
CA ARG A 478 27.57 28.31 2.36
C ARG A 478 26.47 29.15 2.99
N ARG A 479 26.76 30.43 3.19
CA ARG A 479 25.73 31.42 3.54
C ARG A 479 25.14 31.99 2.27
N LEU A 480 23.87 31.70 2.01
CA LEU A 480 23.16 32.14 0.81
C LEU A 480 21.97 33.02 1.19
N THR A 481 21.66 34.01 0.36
CA THR A 481 20.37 34.72 0.42
C THR A 481 19.42 34.06 -0.56
N LEU A 482 18.47 33.30 -0.02
CA LEU A 482 17.49 32.57 -0.80
C LEU A 482 16.27 33.45 -1.05
N PRO A 483 15.76 33.55 -2.28
CA PRO A 483 14.63 34.42 -2.57
C PRO A 483 13.33 33.89 -1.97
N LYS A 484 12.39 34.80 -1.75
CA LYS A 484 10.97 34.47 -1.51
C LYS A 484 10.47 33.46 -2.54
N GLY A 485 9.68 32.49 -2.07
CA GLY A 485 9.12 31.42 -2.88
C GLY A 485 9.99 30.17 -2.96
N THR A 486 11.24 30.20 -2.48
CA THR A 486 12.08 29.00 -2.34
C THR A 486 11.34 27.94 -1.54
N TYR A 487 11.36 26.70 -2.02
CA TYR A 487 10.66 25.60 -1.39
C TYR A 487 11.49 25.00 -0.26
N LEU A 488 10.80 24.55 0.78
CA LEU A 488 11.37 23.77 1.88
C LEU A 488 10.61 22.47 2.06
N VAL A 489 11.36 21.40 2.25
CA VAL A 489 10.82 20.07 2.55
C VAL A 489 11.45 19.60 3.84
N ARG A 490 10.73 19.74 4.95
CA ARG A 490 11.16 19.20 6.25
C ARG A 490 11.14 17.69 6.19
N THR A 491 12.15 17.03 6.74
CA THR A 491 12.19 15.57 6.78
C THR A 491 11.33 15.00 7.91
N GLY A 492 11.03 15.81 8.93
CA GLY A 492 10.16 15.45 10.07
C GLY A 492 8.68 15.38 9.71
N GLN A 493 8.33 14.40 8.88
CA GLN A 493 6.96 14.12 8.45
C GLN A 493 6.81 12.65 8.08
N MET A 494 5.57 12.19 7.96
CA MET A 494 5.25 10.78 7.64
C MET A 494 5.97 10.30 6.37
N GLN A 495 5.98 11.15 5.33
CA GLN A 495 6.62 10.85 4.05
C GLN A 495 8.12 11.22 4.03
N GLY A 496 8.74 11.39 5.19
CA GLY A 496 10.13 11.84 5.34
C GLY A 496 11.16 10.93 4.66
N ARG A 497 10.95 9.60 4.71
CA ARG A 497 11.79 8.61 4.03
C ARG A 497 11.70 8.73 2.50
N VAL A 498 10.48 8.82 1.97
CA VAL A 498 10.23 9.07 0.54
C VAL A 498 10.85 10.40 0.10
N ALA A 499 10.59 11.47 0.84
CA ALA A 499 11.11 12.80 0.54
C ALA A 499 12.64 12.83 0.52
N ALA A 500 13.29 12.24 1.53
CA ALA A 500 14.74 12.18 1.59
C ALA A 500 15.31 11.42 0.38
N HIS A 501 14.78 10.23 0.10
CA HIS A 501 15.28 9.42 -1.01
C HIS A 501 15.02 10.07 -2.39
N LEU A 502 13.96 10.86 -2.55
CA LEU A 502 13.72 11.64 -3.78
C LEU A 502 14.67 12.85 -3.93
N LEU A 503 15.25 13.37 -2.84
CA LEU A 503 15.98 14.64 -2.82
C LEU A 503 17.50 14.50 -2.61
N GLU A 504 17.97 13.32 -2.20
CA GLU A 504 19.40 13.03 -2.10
C GLU A 504 20.06 12.90 -3.48
N ALA A 505 21.23 13.51 -3.63
CA ALA A 505 21.87 13.72 -4.93
C ALA A 505 22.26 12.44 -5.67
N GLU A 506 22.71 11.42 -4.92
CA GLU A 506 23.16 10.12 -5.44
C GLU A 506 22.07 9.06 -5.43
N SER A 507 20.84 9.43 -5.08
CA SER A 507 19.71 8.52 -5.13
C SER A 507 19.42 8.06 -6.56
N THR A 508 19.30 6.75 -6.73
CA THR A 508 18.86 6.15 -8.00
C THR A 508 17.37 6.32 -8.24
N ASP A 509 16.65 6.96 -7.33
CA ASP A 509 15.24 7.31 -7.47
C ASP A 509 14.98 8.82 -7.31
N GLY A 510 16.03 9.63 -7.33
CA GLY A 510 15.96 11.07 -7.08
C GLY A 510 15.31 11.88 -8.20
N VAL A 511 14.88 13.11 -7.90
CA VAL A 511 14.30 14.06 -8.86
C VAL A 511 15.24 14.41 -10.01
N VAL A 512 16.56 14.40 -9.77
CA VAL A 512 17.57 14.56 -10.84
C VAL A 512 17.72 13.29 -11.66
N TYR A 513 17.74 12.12 -11.00
CA TYR A 513 17.85 10.83 -11.67
C TYR A 513 16.71 10.59 -12.66
N TRP A 514 15.50 11.04 -12.31
CA TRP A 514 14.30 11.00 -13.17
C TRP A 514 14.08 12.24 -14.04
N ASN A 515 15.13 13.01 -14.32
CA ASN A 515 15.10 14.17 -15.21
C ASN A 515 14.01 15.22 -14.88
N ARG A 516 13.60 15.35 -13.61
CA ARG A 516 12.71 16.43 -13.15
C ARG A 516 13.47 17.70 -12.78
N MET A 517 14.78 17.59 -12.57
CA MET A 517 15.69 18.70 -12.23
C MET A 517 17.06 18.64 -12.92
N ASP A 518 17.25 17.81 -13.95
CA ASP A 518 18.55 17.67 -14.62
C ASP A 518 18.99 18.93 -15.39
N ALA A 519 18.06 19.77 -15.80
CA ALA A 519 18.32 21.10 -16.38
C ALA A 519 18.96 22.09 -15.38
N TRP A 520 18.87 21.82 -14.07
CA TRP A 520 19.43 22.66 -13.01
C TRP A 520 20.89 22.34 -12.70
N LEU A 521 21.44 21.29 -13.30
CA LEU A 521 22.81 20.89 -13.04
C LEU A 521 23.80 21.84 -13.74
N PRO A 522 24.85 22.31 -13.04
CA PRO A 522 25.87 23.21 -13.58
C PRO A 522 26.87 22.44 -14.45
N LYS A 523 26.41 21.87 -15.58
CA LYS A 523 27.19 20.98 -16.45
C LYS A 523 28.47 21.66 -17.00
N PRO A 524 28.46 22.93 -17.45
CA PRO A 524 29.68 23.62 -17.89
C PRO A 524 30.71 23.76 -16.76
N GLU A 525 30.27 24.08 -15.55
CA GLU A 525 31.12 24.23 -14.38
C GLU A 525 31.70 22.88 -13.95
N VAL A 526 30.91 21.80 -14.02
CA VAL A 526 31.43 20.44 -13.78
C VAL A 526 32.50 20.08 -14.80
N ALA A 527 32.31 20.40 -16.07
CA ALA A 527 33.29 20.13 -17.11
C ALA A 527 34.60 20.93 -16.91
N ALA A 528 34.50 22.20 -16.49
CA ALA A 528 35.65 23.02 -16.12
C ALA A 528 36.39 22.41 -14.91
N TYR A 529 35.65 22.08 -13.85
CA TYR A 529 36.21 21.51 -12.62
C TYR A 529 36.97 20.20 -12.89
N ARG A 530 36.38 19.29 -13.68
CA ARG A 530 37.04 18.04 -14.10
C ARG A 530 38.30 18.25 -14.93
N SER A 531 38.43 19.39 -15.56
CA SER A 531 39.62 19.78 -16.34
C SER A 531 40.68 20.48 -15.48
N GLY A 532 40.44 20.61 -14.17
CA GLY A 532 41.32 21.29 -13.21
C GLY A 532 41.11 22.80 -13.14
N GLU A 533 40.01 23.32 -13.70
CA GLU A 533 39.67 24.74 -13.75
C GLU A 533 38.45 25.06 -12.87
N GLY A 534 38.54 26.11 -12.04
CA GLY A 534 37.41 26.54 -11.20
C GLY A 534 37.25 25.74 -9.91
N GLU A 535 36.23 26.11 -9.12
CA GLU A 535 35.87 25.40 -7.89
C GLU A 535 34.84 24.30 -8.17
N ALA A 536 34.75 23.31 -7.28
CA ALA A 536 33.76 22.25 -7.37
C ALA A 536 32.33 22.86 -7.34
N PRO A 537 31.51 22.64 -8.39
CA PRO A 537 30.20 23.25 -8.48
C PRO A 537 29.21 22.61 -7.51
N LEU A 538 28.18 23.37 -7.14
CA LEU A 538 27.21 22.94 -6.12
C LEU A 538 26.02 22.22 -6.73
N TYR A 539 25.54 21.20 -6.04
CA TYR A 539 24.24 20.57 -6.31
C TYR A 539 23.08 21.55 -6.01
N PRO A 540 22.04 21.61 -6.85
CA PRO A 540 21.00 22.65 -6.76
C PRO A 540 19.99 22.44 -5.62
N ILE A 541 20.01 21.30 -4.92
CA ILE A 541 19.21 21.08 -3.71
C ILE A 541 20.13 21.19 -2.50
N TYR A 542 19.85 22.15 -1.63
CA TYR A 542 20.64 22.35 -0.41
C TYR A 542 19.99 21.67 0.80
N ARG A 543 20.77 21.53 1.87
CA ARG A 543 20.38 20.84 3.08
C ARG A 543 20.53 21.77 4.29
N LEU A 544 19.51 21.80 5.13
CA LEU A 544 19.55 22.42 6.45
C LEU A 544 19.79 21.30 7.46
N MET A 545 20.96 21.28 8.09
CA MET A 545 21.35 20.21 9.02
C MET A 545 20.83 20.42 10.45
N ALA A 546 20.34 21.63 10.76
CA ALA A 546 19.85 21.97 12.08
C ALA A 546 18.47 22.65 12.00
N PRO A 547 17.64 22.49 13.06
CA PRO A 547 16.39 23.24 13.18
C PRO A 547 16.61 24.74 13.04
N THR A 548 15.91 25.34 12.08
CA THR A 548 16.07 26.76 11.75
C THR A 548 14.70 27.44 11.79
N PRO A 549 14.50 28.52 12.56
CA PRO A 549 13.24 29.27 12.51
C PRO A 549 13.13 30.01 11.17
N LEU A 550 12.05 29.76 10.43
CA LEU A 550 11.84 30.32 9.09
C LEU A 550 10.41 30.82 8.92
N SER A 551 10.25 31.95 8.22
CA SER A 551 8.96 32.49 7.82
C SER A 551 8.47 31.74 6.58
N THR A 552 7.67 30.70 6.78
CA THR A 552 7.15 29.84 5.70
C THR A 552 5.63 29.79 5.68
N ARG A 553 5.09 29.41 4.53
CA ARG A 553 3.69 28.94 4.40
C ARG A 553 3.68 27.53 3.81
N LEU A 554 2.68 26.74 4.17
CA LEU A 554 2.41 25.49 3.48
C LEU A 554 1.98 25.78 2.04
N LEU A 555 2.50 24.99 1.10
CA LEU A 555 2.02 24.99 -0.26
C LEU A 555 0.66 24.25 -0.28
N PRO A 556 -0.43 24.89 -0.76
CA PRO A 556 -1.77 24.33 -0.73
C PRO A 556 -1.89 23.15 -1.70
#